data_AF-A0A9D8K2P2-F1
#
_entry.id   AF-A0A9D8K2P2-F1
#
_cell.length_a   1.000
_cell.length_b   1.000
_cell.length_c   1.000
_cell.angle_alpha   90.00
_cell.angle_beta   90.00
_cell.angle_gamma   90.00
#
_symmetry.space_group_name_H-M   'P 1'
#
loop_
_entity.id
_entity.type
_entity.pdbx_description
1 polymer ?
#
loop_
_entity_poly.entity_id
_entity_poly.type
_entity_poly.pdbx_seq_one_letter_code
_entity_poly.pdbx_strand_id
1 'polypeptide(L)'
;ESGAQVGFYIYSSEAAPLAKQYKAMRIPAMMVGVCDPLGGPGAWEATQGAVKGMVNYISGAGNMAVPKMPKTVEFQNSYKKKFKELPQITLGCSQSYDAVYLIVDAINRTGGSTDPDKLADALVATSYAGVLGQYKFPADRHQATYGDNPTNFLVGVAFQWQDGKRVPVFPESIADGTIQGIK
;
A
#
# COMPACT_ATOMS: atom_id res chain seq x y z
N GLU A 1 -27.08 19.51 12.28
CA GLU A 1 -26.20 18.32 12.31
C GLU A 1 -25.45 18.26 10.98
N SER A 2 -24.14 18.06 10.97
CA SER A 2 -23.31 18.24 9.76
C SER A 2 -23.44 17.14 8.71
N GLY A 3 -24.22 16.07 8.94
CA GLY A 3 -24.63 15.09 7.92
C GLY A 3 -23.51 14.30 7.22
N ALA A 4 -22.25 14.52 7.59
CA ALA A 4 -21.11 13.87 6.94
C ALA A 4 -21.05 12.39 7.33
N GLN A 5 -21.07 11.52 6.32
CA GLN A 5 -20.96 10.07 6.49
C GLN A 5 -19.50 9.60 6.50
N VAL A 6 -18.61 10.39 5.90
CA VAL A 6 -17.17 10.11 5.75
C VAL A 6 -16.37 11.37 6.02
N GLY A 7 -15.32 11.25 6.82
CA GLY A 7 -14.26 12.23 6.95
C GLY A 7 -13.03 11.78 6.18
N PHE A 8 -12.49 12.63 5.31
CA PHE A 8 -11.30 12.32 4.54
C PHE A 8 -10.06 12.96 5.17
N TYR A 9 -8.98 12.19 5.32
CA TYR A 9 -7.71 12.68 5.86
C TYR A 9 -6.54 12.39 4.91
N ILE A 10 -5.65 13.36 4.76
CA ILE A 10 -4.39 13.23 4.00
C ILE A 10 -3.27 13.76 4.89
N TYR A 11 -2.16 13.03 4.98
CA TYR A 11 -0.85 13.41 5.56
C TYR A 11 -0.89 14.43 6.71
N SER A 12 -0.54 13.99 7.92
CA SER A 12 -0.39 14.88 9.07
C SER A 12 0.75 14.42 9.97
N SER A 13 1.59 15.36 10.39
CA SER A 13 2.57 15.14 11.47
C SER A 13 1.88 14.89 12.82
N GLU A 14 0.63 15.31 12.96
CA GLU A 14 -0.23 15.23 14.14
C GLU A 14 -1.22 14.07 14.06
N ALA A 15 -0.91 13.02 13.29
CA ALA A 15 -1.86 11.95 13.02
C ALA A 15 -2.34 11.22 14.29
N ALA A 16 -1.43 10.99 15.26
CA ALA A 16 -1.80 10.35 16.52
C ALA A 16 -2.75 11.21 17.38
N PRO A 17 -2.48 12.51 17.60
CA PRO A 17 -3.47 13.45 18.14
C PRO A 17 -4.81 13.43 17.40
N LEU A 18 -4.80 13.44 16.06
CA LEU A 18 -6.01 13.39 15.24
C LEU A 18 -6.84 12.14 15.55
N ALA A 19 -6.22 10.94 15.58
CA ALA A 19 -6.91 9.70 15.90
C ALA A 19 -7.51 9.71 17.31
N LYS A 20 -6.76 10.22 18.30
CA LYS A 20 -7.23 10.32 19.69
C LYS A 20 -8.40 11.30 19.83
N GLN A 21 -8.32 12.46 19.18
CA GLN A 21 -9.39 13.46 19.19
C GLN A 21 -10.64 12.97 18.46
N TYR A 22 -10.48 12.34 17.29
CA TYR A 22 -11.58 11.71 16.55
C TYR A 22 -12.35 10.71 17.44
N LYS A 23 -11.62 9.81 18.12
CA LYS A 23 -12.21 8.85 19.06
C LYS A 23 -12.89 9.53 20.26
N ALA A 24 -12.28 10.57 20.83
CA ALA A 24 -12.82 11.30 21.96
C ALA A 24 -14.11 12.05 21.62
N MET A 25 -14.18 12.64 20.43
CA MET A 25 -15.35 13.38 19.93
C MET A 25 -16.52 12.47 19.55
N ARG A 26 -16.29 11.17 19.34
CA ARG A 26 -17.30 10.20 18.89
C ARG A 26 -18.02 10.67 17.62
N ILE A 27 -17.24 11.21 16.66
CA ILE A 27 -17.80 11.67 15.39
C ILE A 27 -18.46 10.49 14.67
N PRO A 28 -19.75 10.56 14.29
CA PRO A 28 -20.47 9.49 13.62
C PRO A 28 -20.17 9.47 12.11
N ALA A 29 -18.89 9.55 11.74
CA ALA A 29 -18.44 9.54 10.36
C ALA A 29 -17.20 8.67 10.24
N MET A 30 -17.12 7.85 9.19
CA MET A 30 -15.95 7.01 8.96
C MET A 30 -14.75 7.85 8.52
N MET A 31 -13.63 7.72 9.20
CA MET A 31 -12.38 8.32 8.73
C MET A 31 -11.71 7.42 7.69
N VAL A 32 -11.56 7.93 6.47
CA VAL A 32 -10.87 7.27 5.34
C VAL A 32 -9.76 8.18 4.85
N GLY A 33 -8.58 7.65 4.51
CA GLY A 33 -7.50 8.53 4.10
C GLY A 33 -6.18 7.87 3.77
N VAL A 34 -5.17 8.70 3.52
CA VAL A 34 -3.77 8.29 3.33
C VAL A 34 -2.93 9.01 4.37
N CYS A 35 -2.35 8.25 5.30
CA CYS A 35 -1.50 8.83 6.35
C CYS A 35 -0.53 7.79 6.88
N ASP A 36 0.76 7.94 6.58
CA ASP A 36 1.79 6.95 6.90
C ASP A 36 1.87 6.64 8.41
N PRO A 37 1.85 7.65 9.33
CA PRO A 37 1.85 7.38 10.76
C PRO A 37 0.63 6.61 11.28
N LEU A 38 -0.49 6.60 10.53
CA LEU A 38 -1.69 5.81 10.84
C LEU A 38 -1.79 4.51 10.03
N GLY A 39 -0.95 4.36 9.01
CA GLY A 39 -0.95 3.24 8.09
C GLY A 39 0.02 2.11 8.47
N GLY A 40 1.13 2.50 9.11
CA GLY A 40 2.18 1.58 9.55
C GLY A 40 1.74 0.62 10.66
N PRO A 41 2.38 -0.57 10.79
CA PRO A 41 2.01 -1.57 11.80
C PRO A 41 2.10 -1.07 13.25
N GLY A 42 2.93 -0.07 13.57
CA GLY A 42 3.04 0.50 14.92
C GLY A 42 1.97 1.55 15.28
N ALA A 43 1.07 1.90 14.36
CA ALA A 43 0.08 2.94 14.59
C ALA A 43 -0.92 2.58 15.71
N TRP A 44 -1.22 1.29 15.88
CA TRP A 44 -2.14 0.84 16.92
C TRP A 44 -1.59 1.17 18.32
N GLU A 45 -0.34 0.78 18.59
CA GLU A 45 0.32 1.05 19.86
C GLU A 45 0.52 2.54 20.09
N ALA A 46 1.01 3.27 19.07
CA ALA A 46 1.26 4.71 19.17
C ALA A 46 0.00 5.52 19.50
N THR A 47 -1.15 5.07 19.00
CA THR A 47 -2.44 5.72 19.24
C THR A 47 -3.23 5.10 20.39
N GLN A 48 -2.72 4.06 21.06
CA GLN A 48 -3.43 3.31 22.10
C GLN A 48 -4.80 2.81 21.60
N GLY A 49 -4.82 2.28 20.38
CA GLY A 49 -6.03 1.79 19.71
C GLY A 49 -7.03 2.89 19.35
N ALA A 50 -6.59 4.16 19.23
CA ALA A 50 -7.48 5.23 18.77
C ALA A 50 -7.77 5.16 17.26
N VAL A 51 -6.92 4.48 16.49
CA VAL A 51 -7.15 4.22 15.06
C VAL A 51 -8.24 3.19 14.75
N LYS A 52 -8.80 2.52 15.76
CA LYS A 52 -9.85 1.49 15.55
C LYS A 52 -10.98 2.04 14.67
N GLY A 53 -11.31 1.30 13.61
CA GLY A 53 -12.38 1.65 12.67
C GLY A 53 -11.96 2.63 11.56
N MET A 54 -10.81 3.29 11.68
CA MET A 54 -10.28 4.14 10.60
C MET A 54 -9.81 3.27 9.43
N VAL A 55 -10.05 3.76 8.21
CA VAL A 55 -9.59 3.14 6.97
C VAL A 55 -8.41 3.94 6.43
N ASN A 56 -7.32 3.27 6.08
CA ASN A 56 -6.16 3.88 5.45
C ASN A 56 -5.90 3.22 4.10
N TYR A 57 -5.55 4.02 3.10
CA TYR A 57 -5.18 3.54 1.77
C TYR A 57 -3.67 3.59 1.60
N ILE A 58 -3.10 2.46 1.19
CA ILE A 58 -1.70 2.33 0.83
C ILE A 58 -1.61 2.10 -0.67
N SER A 59 -0.88 2.95 -1.40
CA SER A 59 -0.80 2.86 -2.86
C SER A 59 -0.05 1.62 -3.37
N GLY A 60 0.71 0.91 -2.52
CA GLY A 60 1.34 -0.36 -2.84
C GLY A 60 1.04 -1.42 -1.81
N ALA A 61 0.41 -2.52 -2.22
CA ALA A 61 0.04 -3.63 -1.32
C ALA A 61 1.23 -4.24 -0.55
N GLY A 62 2.47 -4.04 -1.02
CA GLY A 62 3.69 -4.57 -0.41
C GLY A 62 4.04 -4.06 0.99
N ASN A 63 3.38 -3.03 1.54
CA ASN A 63 3.53 -2.65 2.95
C ASN A 63 2.84 -3.64 3.93
N MET A 64 1.92 -4.46 3.42
CA MET A 64 1.20 -5.45 4.20
C MET A 64 1.46 -6.86 3.67
N ALA A 65 1.34 -7.86 4.53
CA ALA A 65 1.31 -9.25 4.09
C ALA A 65 -0.11 -9.58 3.64
N VAL A 66 -0.35 -9.53 2.33
CA VAL A 66 -1.64 -9.82 1.70
C VAL A 66 -1.59 -11.27 1.19
N PRO A 67 -2.29 -12.24 1.81
CA PRO A 67 -2.21 -13.66 1.45
C PRO A 67 -2.53 -13.94 -0.02
N LYS A 68 -3.47 -13.19 -0.60
CA LYS A 68 -3.86 -13.26 -2.02
C LYS A 68 -2.78 -12.71 -2.97
N MET A 69 -1.72 -12.10 -2.44
CA MET A 69 -0.54 -11.64 -3.18
C MET A 69 0.73 -12.19 -2.52
N PRO A 70 1.14 -13.44 -2.80
CA PRO A 70 2.21 -14.13 -2.08
C PRO A 70 3.55 -13.36 -2.00
N LYS A 71 3.91 -12.61 -3.05
CA LYS A 71 5.12 -11.77 -3.06
C LYS A 71 5.13 -10.68 -1.99
N THR A 72 3.95 -10.19 -1.56
CA THR A 72 3.86 -9.26 -0.44
C THR A 72 4.23 -9.93 0.88
N VAL A 73 3.80 -11.18 1.08
CA VAL A 73 4.15 -11.99 2.26
C VAL A 73 5.65 -12.29 2.27
N GLU A 74 6.20 -12.70 1.14
CA GLU A 74 7.64 -12.94 0.97
C GLU A 74 8.47 -11.67 1.23
N PHE A 75 8.03 -10.52 0.72
CA PHE A 75 8.67 -9.23 0.93
C PHE A 75 8.66 -8.86 2.41
N GLN A 76 7.51 -8.93 3.08
CA GLN A 76 7.39 -8.62 4.52
C GLN A 76 8.26 -9.52 5.38
N ASN A 77 8.30 -10.83 5.08
CA ASN A 77 9.13 -11.79 5.79
C ASN A 77 10.63 -11.51 5.60
N SER A 78 11.03 -11.25 4.35
CA SER A 78 12.41 -10.88 3.99
C SER A 78 12.84 -9.56 4.64
N TYR A 79 11.97 -8.54 4.62
CA TYR A 79 12.19 -7.25 5.26
C TYR A 79 12.38 -7.42 6.77
N LYS A 80 11.47 -8.14 7.43
CA LYS A 80 11.57 -8.43 8.88
C LYS A 80 12.83 -9.22 9.23
N LYS A 81 13.22 -10.19 8.40
CA LYS A 81 14.45 -10.96 8.62
C LYS A 81 15.69 -10.06 8.57
N LYS A 82 15.74 -9.12 7.61
CA LYS A 82 16.87 -8.22 7.39
C LYS A 82 16.93 -7.08 8.40
N PHE A 83 15.83 -6.36 8.59
CA PHE A 83 15.77 -5.12 9.37
C PHE A 83 15.24 -5.32 10.79
N LYS A 84 14.78 -6.53 11.15
CA LYS A 84 14.23 -6.90 12.47
C LYS A 84 12.91 -6.21 12.83
N GLU A 85 12.32 -5.48 11.89
CA GLU A 85 11.03 -4.80 12.01
C GLU A 85 10.24 -4.91 10.70
N LEU A 86 8.97 -4.50 10.73
CA LEU A 86 8.16 -4.34 9.51
C LEU A 86 8.25 -2.90 8.99
N PRO A 87 8.01 -2.64 7.69
CA PRO A 87 8.03 -1.28 7.15
C PRO A 87 6.96 -0.39 7.81
N GLN A 88 7.40 0.63 8.57
CA GLN A 88 6.49 1.59 9.21
C GLN A 88 5.92 2.59 8.20
N ILE A 89 6.77 3.08 7.30
CA ILE A 89 6.34 3.94 6.21
C ILE A 89 5.58 3.07 5.19
N THR A 90 4.38 3.53 4.83
CA THR A 90 3.46 2.85 3.92
C THR A 90 3.90 2.92 2.46
N LEU A 91 4.79 3.86 2.12
CA LEU A 91 5.26 4.15 0.78
C LEU A 91 6.78 3.95 0.63
N GLY A 92 7.20 3.56 -0.57
CA GLY A 92 8.60 3.57 -1.00
C GLY A 92 9.36 2.24 -0.83
N CYS A 93 9.14 1.47 0.24
CA CYS A 93 9.97 0.28 0.51
C CYS A 93 9.81 -0.81 -0.55
N SER A 94 8.57 -1.25 -0.83
CA SER A 94 8.30 -2.31 -1.81
C SER A 94 8.40 -1.82 -3.25
N GLN A 95 8.01 -0.55 -3.51
CA GLN A 95 8.20 0.09 -4.80
C GLN A 95 9.67 0.12 -5.22
N SER A 96 10.56 0.57 -4.30
CA SER A 96 11.99 0.66 -4.60
C SER A 96 12.61 -0.72 -4.79
N TYR A 97 12.14 -1.72 -4.04
CA TYR A 97 12.55 -3.11 -4.23
C TYR A 97 12.22 -3.60 -5.65
N ASP A 98 10.96 -3.48 -6.07
CA ASP A 98 10.53 -3.87 -7.42
C ASP A 98 11.25 -3.07 -8.51
N ALA A 99 11.45 -1.76 -8.32
CA ALA A 99 12.13 -0.88 -9.29
C ALA A 99 13.55 -1.36 -9.61
N VAL A 100 14.30 -1.82 -8.61
CA VAL A 100 15.65 -2.38 -8.84
C VAL A 100 15.57 -3.65 -9.69
N TYR A 101 14.65 -4.57 -9.39
CA TYR A 101 14.53 -5.81 -10.16
C TYR A 101 13.97 -5.60 -11.57
N LEU A 102 13.11 -4.60 -11.77
CA LEU A 102 12.67 -4.17 -13.10
C LEU A 102 13.84 -3.70 -13.97
N ILE A 103 14.74 -2.90 -13.40
CA ILE A 103 15.94 -2.43 -14.11
C ILE A 103 16.87 -3.61 -14.43
N VAL A 104 17.08 -4.52 -13.46
CA VAL A 104 17.89 -5.73 -13.68
C VAL A 104 17.29 -6.61 -14.78
N ASP A 105 15.97 -6.81 -14.79
CA ASP A 105 15.27 -7.53 -15.85
C ASP A 105 15.45 -6.87 -17.23
N ALA A 106 15.33 -5.55 -17.31
CA ALA A 106 15.55 -4.80 -18.55
C ALA A 106 17.00 -4.91 -19.06
N ILE A 107 17.99 -4.81 -18.17
CA ILE A 107 19.41 -5.02 -18.51
C ILE A 107 19.62 -6.44 -19.04
N ASN A 108 19.04 -7.46 -18.41
CA ASN A 108 19.16 -8.84 -18.86
C ASN A 108 18.52 -9.05 -20.25
N ARG A 109 17.32 -8.50 -20.48
CA ARG A 109 16.62 -8.58 -21.78
C ARG A 109 17.34 -7.87 -22.91
N THR A 110 18.15 -6.86 -22.61
CA THR A 110 18.97 -6.15 -23.60
C THR A 110 20.36 -6.76 -23.80
N GLY A 111 20.61 -7.96 -23.26
CA GLY A 111 21.90 -8.65 -23.39
C GLY A 111 23.00 -8.01 -22.54
N GLY A 112 22.66 -7.43 -21.39
CA GLY A 112 23.59 -6.74 -20.50
C GLY A 112 23.86 -5.28 -20.87
N SER A 113 23.04 -4.68 -21.74
CA SER A 113 23.24 -3.29 -22.15
C SER A 113 22.85 -2.32 -21.04
N THR A 114 23.64 -1.24 -20.90
CA THR A 114 23.32 -0.08 -20.06
C THR A 114 23.04 1.16 -20.89
N ASP A 115 22.77 0.98 -22.19
CA ASP A 115 22.42 2.06 -23.10
C ASP A 115 21.02 2.61 -22.75
N PRO A 116 20.85 3.94 -22.55
CA PRO A 116 19.59 4.50 -22.08
C PRO A 116 18.40 4.21 -22.99
N ASP A 117 18.58 4.29 -24.31
CA ASP A 117 17.49 4.09 -25.26
C ASP A 117 17.06 2.63 -25.30
N LYS A 118 18.03 1.70 -25.30
CA LYS A 118 17.73 0.26 -25.20
C LYS A 118 17.02 -0.10 -23.89
N LEU A 119 17.40 0.52 -22.78
CA LEU A 119 16.75 0.29 -21.50
C LEU A 119 15.34 0.90 -21.47
N ALA A 120 15.13 2.09 -22.03
CA ALA A 120 13.82 2.69 -22.15
C ALA A 120 12.87 1.81 -22.97
N ASP A 121 13.31 1.34 -24.15
CA ASP A 121 12.55 0.43 -25.00
C ASP A 121 12.21 -0.89 -24.27
N ALA A 122 13.19 -1.45 -23.55
CA ALA A 122 12.96 -2.66 -22.76
C ALA A 122 11.96 -2.41 -21.62
N LEU A 123 12.01 -1.26 -20.95
CA LEU A 123 11.09 -0.89 -19.88
C LEU A 123 9.67 -0.71 -20.41
N VAL A 124 9.48 -0.04 -21.55
CA VAL A 124 8.17 0.09 -22.23
C VAL A 124 7.60 -1.27 -22.59
N ALA A 125 8.44 -2.21 -23.06
CA ALA A 125 8.03 -3.58 -23.38
C ALA A 125 7.83 -4.49 -22.15
N THR A 126 7.94 -3.96 -20.93
CA THR A 126 7.93 -4.77 -19.70
C THR A 126 6.54 -5.30 -19.36
N SER A 127 6.52 -6.56 -18.96
CA SER A 127 5.41 -7.19 -18.25
C SER A 127 5.99 -8.00 -17.09
N TYR A 128 6.14 -7.37 -15.93
CA TYR A 128 6.87 -7.93 -14.78
C TYR A 128 5.95 -8.12 -13.58
N ALA A 129 5.88 -9.33 -13.05
CA ALA A 129 5.16 -9.62 -11.82
C ALA A 129 6.04 -9.26 -10.62
N GLY A 130 5.76 -8.16 -9.93
CA GLY A 130 6.49 -7.71 -8.74
C GLY A 130 5.71 -7.90 -7.44
N VAL A 131 6.19 -7.31 -6.36
CA VAL A 131 5.53 -7.30 -5.05
C VAL A 131 4.17 -6.60 -5.12
N LEU A 132 4.05 -5.52 -5.89
CA LEU A 132 2.82 -4.72 -6.00
C LEU A 132 1.76 -5.28 -6.98
N GLY A 133 2.07 -6.36 -7.70
CA GLY A 133 1.24 -6.88 -8.79
C GLY A 133 1.97 -6.84 -10.14
N GLN A 134 1.24 -6.60 -11.22
CA GLN A 134 1.78 -6.62 -12.57
C GLN A 134 2.22 -5.23 -13.05
N TYR A 135 3.52 -5.06 -13.23
CA TYR A 135 4.10 -3.85 -13.83
C TYR A 135 3.99 -3.89 -15.34
N LYS A 136 3.41 -2.83 -15.89
CA LYS A 136 3.34 -2.49 -17.31
C LYS A 136 3.50 -0.99 -17.44
N PHE A 137 4.25 -0.52 -18.44
CA PHE A 137 4.50 0.89 -18.70
C PHE A 137 4.06 1.24 -20.12
N PRO A 138 2.78 1.61 -20.32
CA PRO A 138 2.30 1.94 -21.66
C PRO A 138 3.06 3.12 -22.26
N ALA A 139 3.44 2.98 -23.52
CA ALA A 139 4.33 3.91 -24.24
C ALA A 139 3.80 5.35 -24.29
N ASP A 140 2.48 5.54 -24.18
CA ASP A 140 1.82 6.84 -24.22
C ASP A 140 1.94 7.63 -22.90
N ARG A 141 2.20 6.95 -21.78
CA ARG A 141 2.21 7.57 -20.44
C ARG A 141 3.45 7.30 -19.59
N HIS A 142 4.24 6.29 -19.93
CA HIS A 142 5.44 5.87 -19.17
C HIS A 142 5.20 5.71 -17.67
N GLN A 143 3.97 5.35 -17.29
CA GLN A 143 3.53 5.25 -15.91
C GLN A 143 2.96 3.87 -15.66
N ALA A 144 3.33 3.27 -14.52
CA ALA A 144 2.83 1.98 -14.13
C ALA A 144 1.30 1.99 -14.01
N THR A 145 0.65 0.95 -14.53
CA THR A 145 -0.81 0.88 -14.55
C THR A 145 -1.38 0.36 -13.25
N TYR A 146 -2.21 1.15 -12.60
CA TYR A 146 -2.97 0.75 -11.41
C TYR A 146 -4.37 0.26 -11.77
N GLY A 147 -4.91 -0.62 -10.93
CA GLY A 147 -6.26 -1.16 -11.05
C GLY A 147 -6.60 -2.02 -9.84
N ASP A 148 -7.66 -2.82 -9.97
CA ASP A 148 -8.22 -3.57 -8.85
C ASP A 148 -7.86 -5.06 -8.86
N ASN A 149 -7.02 -5.53 -9.80
CA ASN A 149 -6.63 -6.94 -9.87
C ASN A 149 -5.10 -7.08 -10.07
N PRO A 150 -4.39 -7.73 -9.12
CA PRO A 150 -2.93 -7.82 -9.14
C PRO A 150 -2.37 -8.65 -10.30
N THR A 151 -3.19 -9.48 -10.96
CA THR A 151 -2.77 -10.23 -12.16
C THR A 151 -2.48 -9.31 -13.34
N ASN A 152 -3.14 -8.16 -13.42
CA ASN A 152 -3.04 -7.28 -14.59
C ASN A 152 -2.49 -5.89 -14.26
N PHE A 153 -2.53 -5.49 -12.99
CA PHE A 153 -2.19 -4.15 -12.54
C PHE A 153 -1.33 -4.16 -11.29
N LEU A 154 -0.72 -3.01 -11.01
CA LEU A 154 -0.35 -2.68 -9.64
C LEU A 154 -1.61 -2.42 -8.82
N VAL A 155 -1.63 -2.88 -7.58
CA VAL A 155 -2.77 -2.69 -6.69
C VAL A 155 -2.34 -1.97 -5.42
N GLY A 156 -3.12 -0.94 -5.08
CA GLY A 156 -3.14 -0.39 -3.73
C GLY A 156 -4.07 -1.21 -2.84
N VAL A 157 -4.01 -0.96 -1.53
CA VAL A 157 -4.86 -1.62 -0.54
C VAL A 157 -5.48 -0.57 0.37
N ALA A 158 -6.81 -0.52 0.42
CA ALA A 158 -7.50 0.08 1.54
C ALA A 158 -7.64 -0.99 2.62
N PHE A 159 -7.23 -0.67 3.83
CA PHE A 159 -7.38 -1.54 4.98
C PHE A 159 -8.06 -0.80 6.13
N GLN A 160 -8.81 -1.52 6.95
CA GLN A 160 -9.38 -0.99 8.19
C GLN A 160 -8.61 -1.53 9.39
N TRP A 161 -8.40 -0.68 10.40
CA TRP A 161 -7.94 -1.14 11.72
C TRP A 161 -9.09 -1.83 12.47
N GLN A 162 -9.02 -3.16 12.57
CA GLN A 162 -9.98 -4.01 13.29
C GLN A 162 -9.26 -4.73 14.44
N ASP A 163 -9.54 -4.33 15.67
CA ASP A 163 -9.00 -4.94 16.89
C ASP A 163 -7.47 -5.20 16.86
N GLY A 164 -6.71 -4.15 16.54
CA GLY A 164 -5.25 -4.22 16.46
C GLY A 164 -4.69 -4.78 15.17
N LYS A 165 -5.54 -5.21 14.23
CA LYS A 165 -5.13 -5.78 12.96
C LYS A 165 -5.46 -4.83 11.81
N ARG A 166 -4.57 -4.80 10.82
CA ARG A 166 -4.79 -4.15 9.54
C ARG A 166 -5.49 -5.15 8.62
N VAL A 167 -6.78 -4.98 8.38
CA VAL A 167 -7.60 -5.90 7.56
C VAL A 167 -7.82 -5.28 6.19
N PRO A 168 -7.28 -5.85 5.09
CA PRO A 168 -7.60 -5.42 3.73
C PRO A 168 -9.10 -5.48 3.46
N VAL A 169 -9.70 -4.37 3.03
CA VAL A 169 -11.13 -4.26 2.72
C VAL A 169 -11.42 -3.88 1.27
N PHE A 170 -10.42 -3.38 0.54
CA PHE A 170 -10.52 -3.05 -0.88
C PHE A 170 -9.11 -3.06 -1.54
N PRO A 171 -8.97 -3.44 -2.83
CA PRO A 171 -10.00 -3.96 -3.73
C PRO A 171 -10.47 -5.37 -3.35
N GLU A 172 -11.67 -5.76 -3.83
CA GLU A 172 -12.27 -7.07 -3.54
C GLU A 172 -11.36 -8.25 -3.90
N SER A 173 -10.58 -8.10 -4.97
CA SER A 173 -9.63 -9.12 -5.43
C SER A 173 -8.58 -9.49 -4.38
N ILE A 174 -8.26 -8.59 -3.45
CA ILE A 174 -7.26 -8.79 -2.40
C ILE A 174 -7.81 -8.56 -0.97
N ALA A 175 -9.09 -8.25 -0.84
CA ALA A 175 -9.74 -8.02 0.46
C ALA A 175 -9.80 -9.33 1.27
N ASP A 176 -9.50 -9.24 2.57
CA ASP A 176 -9.59 -10.35 3.53
C ASP A 176 -10.71 -10.15 4.56
N GLY A 177 -11.43 -9.02 4.46
CA GLY A 177 -12.59 -8.73 5.28
C GLY A 177 -13.41 -7.59 4.71
N THR A 178 -14.49 -7.24 5.41
CA THR A 178 -15.35 -6.10 5.09
C THR A 178 -15.14 -4.98 6.09
N ILE A 179 -15.52 -3.76 5.72
CA ILE A 179 -15.59 -2.64 6.64
C ILE A 179 -16.55 -2.96 7.80
N GLN A 180 -16.16 -2.63 9.02
CA GLN A 180 -16.95 -2.79 10.25
C GLN A 180 -17.23 -1.42 10.89
N GLY A 181 -18.30 -1.34 11.68
CA GLY A 181 -18.56 -0.17 12.53
C GLY A 181 -19.20 1.04 11.86
N ILE A 182 -19.79 0.87 10.67
CA ILE A 182 -20.75 1.85 10.13
C ILE A 182 -22.09 1.59 10.80
N LYS A 183 -22.46 2.43 11.78
CA LYS A 183 -23.84 2.60 12.25
C LYS A 183 -24.13 4.07 12.34
#